data_AF-A0A3G6JBL6-F1
#
_entry.id   AF-A0A3G6JBL6-F1
#
_cell.length_a   1.000
_cell.length_b   1.000
_cell.length_c   1.000
_cell.angle_alpha   90.00
_cell.angle_beta   90.00
_cell.angle_gamma   90.00
#
_symmetry.space_group_name_H-M   'P 1'
#
loop_
_entity.id
_entity.type
_entity.pdbx_description
1 polymer ?
#
loop_
_entity_poly.entity_id
_entity_poly.type
_entity_poly.pdbx_seq_one_letter_code
_entity_poly.pdbx_strand_id
1 'polypeptide(L)'
;MKQGKISDYVNPVPIKITDDKAIFKVEKLVPTPYIERVLPLEYAPLYEQLAELDTAIPKIVCLEKSDRLTVIEEYIDSPRLDQYLETHKLTSAQIHDLICQLLDVLAVLHQQTPPIIHRDIKPENIFYDGQKLILADFDIARNMQEDADRDTRILGSVGYAAPEQFGFSQSGPASDFYAVGVLMNVLYTGYLPSVRLYKGPEREIIEKATHINSQKRYQSAQEFKDAITGLGRSSWLLPGFRSHQPARMLTAGCGYLLMLFSSFSMDAKSDSAADSFLLRLSFFMVLFLIVLFACNYRNIKSICLFHSSKSKFPRACGIIISYLLVATVLTTALAALSVAISSFGH
;
A
#
# COMPACT_ATOMS: atom_id res chain seq x y z
N MET A 1 4.03 24.41 33.94
CA MET A 1 3.20 23.29 34.41
C MET A 1 1.77 23.56 33.95
N LYS A 2 1.16 22.69 33.14
CA LYS A 2 -0.26 22.85 32.75
C LYS A 2 -1.09 22.67 34.04
N GLN A 3 -1.81 23.70 34.49
CA GLN A 3 -2.70 23.61 35.65
C GLN A 3 -3.87 22.69 35.30
N GLY A 4 -4.02 21.56 35.99
CA GLY A 4 -5.20 20.68 35.86
C GLY A 4 -6.43 21.32 36.50
N LYS A 5 -7.64 21.02 36.01
CA LYS A 5 -8.89 21.53 36.58
C LYS A 5 -9.43 20.54 37.61
N ILE A 6 -10.05 21.03 38.68
CA ILE A 6 -10.70 20.17 39.70
C ILE A 6 -11.79 19.27 39.07
N SER A 7 -12.42 19.73 37.98
CA SER A 7 -13.40 18.95 37.18
C SER A 7 -12.84 17.66 36.59
N ASP A 8 -11.51 17.53 36.48
CA ASP A 8 -10.85 16.36 35.92
C ASP A 8 -10.76 15.22 36.95
N TYR A 9 -11.37 15.37 38.14
CA TYR A 9 -11.31 14.42 39.24
C TYR A 9 -12.70 14.17 39.85
N VAL A 10 -13.01 12.92 40.13
CA VAL A 10 -14.30 12.44 40.67
C VAL A 10 -14.11 11.53 41.88
N ASN A 11 -15.22 11.10 42.49
CA ASN A 11 -15.28 10.14 43.59
C ASN A 11 -14.40 10.55 44.80
N PRO A 12 -14.65 11.71 45.44
CA PRO A 12 -13.88 12.10 46.62
C PRO A 12 -14.18 11.16 47.81
N VAL A 13 -13.18 10.39 48.23
CA VAL A 13 -13.25 9.52 49.42
C VAL A 13 -12.45 10.17 50.54
N PRO A 14 -13.05 10.46 51.72
CA PRO A 14 -12.35 11.14 52.80
C PRO A 14 -11.24 10.26 53.40
N ILE A 15 -10.03 10.81 53.50
CA ILE A 15 -8.89 10.20 54.17
C ILE A 15 -8.79 10.74 55.60
N LYS A 16 -8.93 12.05 55.76
CA LYS A 16 -8.86 12.73 57.07
C LYS A 16 -9.65 14.03 57.03
N ILE A 17 -10.51 14.23 58.01
CA ILE A 17 -11.27 15.46 58.19
C ILE A 17 -11.02 15.97 59.60
N THR A 18 -10.66 17.25 59.71
CA THR A 18 -10.52 18.03 60.94
C THR A 18 -11.30 19.33 60.76
N ASP A 19 -11.54 20.07 61.84
CA ASP A 19 -12.35 21.30 61.82
C ASP A 19 -11.89 22.33 60.77
N ASP A 20 -10.57 22.42 60.51
CA ASP A 20 -10.00 23.39 59.55
C ASP A 20 -9.54 22.77 58.21
N LYS A 21 -9.61 21.44 58.04
CA LYS A 21 -9.00 20.76 56.88
C LYS A 21 -9.66 19.43 56.54
N ALA A 22 -9.96 19.24 55.26
CA ALA A 22 -10.38 17.95 54.72
C ALA A 22 -9.42 17.46 53.63
N ILE A 23 -9.06 16.18 53.70
CA ILE A 23 -8.18 15.50 52.75
C ILE A 23 -8.98 14.36 52.12
N PHE A 24 -9.07 14.37 50.79
CA PHE A 24 -9.78 13.35 50.02
C PHE A 24 -8.82 12.61 49.09
N LYS A 25 -9.02 11.31 48.93
CA LYS A 25 -8.58 10.56 47.76
C LYS A 25 -9.55 10.89 46.63
N VAL A 26 -9.05 11.25 45.46
CA VAL A 26 -9.86 11.49 44.25
C VAL A 26 -9.32 10.65 43.10
N GLU A 27 -10.19 10.27 42.17
CA GLU A 27 -9.84 9.53 40.95
C GLU A 27 -9.88 10.50 39.77
N LYS A 28 -8.90 10.44 38.86
CA LYS A 28 -8.91 11.29 37.67
C LYS A 28 -10.03 10.82 36.75
N LEU A 29 -11.04 11.67 36.52
CA LEU A 29 -12.04 11.46 35.49
C LEU A 29 -11.34 11.61 34.14
N VAL A 30 -11.20 10.51 33.43
CA VAL A 30 -10.93 10.55 32.00
C VAL A 30 -12.29 10.28 31.36
N PRO A 31 -13.13 11.31 31.11
CA PRO A 31 -14.35 11.06 30.36
C PRO A 31 -13.89 10.59 28.98
N THR A 32 -14.08 9.31 28.69
CA THR A 32 -13.87 8.79 27.34
C THR A 32 -14.99 9.37 26.49
N PRO A 33 -14.69 10.25 25.51
CA PRO A 33 -15.72 10.77 24.64
C PRO A 33 -16.31 9.65 23.78
N TYR A 34 -17.58 9.80 23.44
CA TYR A 34 -18.30 8.94 22.50
C TYR A 34 -18.94 9.83 21.43
N ILE A 35 -19.23 9.25 20.28
CA ILE A 35 -19.96 9.90 19.20
C ILE A 35 -21.40 9.37 19.23
N GLU A 36 -22.36 10.29 19.24
CA GLU A 36 -23.78 9.99 19.09
C GLU A 36 -24.21 10.33 17.65
N ARG A 37 -24.74 9.33 16.94
CA ARG A 37 -25.35 9.51 15.61
C ARG A 37 -26.84 9.26 15.69
N VAL A 38 -27.62 10.15 15.07
CA VAL A 38 -29.08 10.05 14.99
C VAL A 38 -29.48 9.90 13.53
N LEU A 39 -29.90 8.70 13.15
CA LEU A 39 -30.11 8.26 11.76
C LEU A 39 -31.57 7.84 11.50
N PRO A 40 -32.03 7.83 10.24
CA PRO A 40 -33.29 7.20 9.89
C PRO A 40 -33.31 5.70 10.25
N LEU A 41 -34.47 5.16 10.62
CA LEU A 41 -34.61 3.76 11.04
C LEU A 41 -34.21 2.73 9.98
N GLU A 42 -34.18 3.12 8.69
CA GLU A 42 -33.75 2.24 7.59
C GLU A 42 -32.28 1.80 7.70
N TYR A 43 -31.45 2.54 8.45
CA TYR A 43 -30.04 2.20 8.70
C TYR A 43 -29.86 1.14 9.80
N ALA A 44 -30.92 0.79 10.53
CA ALA A 44 -30.84 -0.13 11.65
C ALA A 44 -30.20 -1.49 11.31
N PRO A 45 -30.58 -2.18 10.21
CA PRO A 45 -29.98 -3.47 9.87
C PRO A 45 -28.47 -3.38 9.61
N LEU A 46 -28.01 -2.28 8.99
CA LEU A 46 -26.59 -2.04 8.74
C LEU A 46 -25.82 -1.90 10.05
N TYR A 47 -26.29 -1.03 10.94
CA TYR A 47 -25.60 -0.75 12.20
C TYR A 47 -25.65 -1.92 13.18
N GLU A 48 -26.71 -2.74 13.16
CA GLU A 48 -26.74 -4.01 13.88
C GLU A 48 -25.65 -4.97 13.40
N GLN A 49 -25.45 -5.10 12.09
CA GLN A 49 -24.36 -5.91 11.57
C GLN A 49 -22.99 -5.32 11.93
N LEU A 50 -22.80 -4.01 11.78
CA LEU A 50 -21.54 -3.34 12.14
C LEU A 50 -21.19 -3.54 13.63
N ALA A 51 -22.18 -3.55 14.52
CA ALA A 51 -21.96 -3.73 15.95
C ALA A 51 -21.40 -5.11 16.34
N GLU A 52 -21.64 -6.13 15.50
CA GLU A 52 -21.14 -7.49 15.70
C GLU A 52 -19.72 -7.71 15.16
N LEU A 53 -19.16 -6.73 14.42
CA LEU A 53 -17.85 -6.89 13.79
C LEU A 53 -16.71 -6.53 14.74
N ASP A 54 -15.75 -7.44 14.86
CA ASP A 54 -14.45 -7.17 15.47
C ASP A 54 -13.42 -6.88 14.37
N THR A 55 -13.44 -5.64 13.87
CA THR A 55 -12.50 -5.14 12.84
C THR A 55 -12.17 -3.67 13.09
N ALA A 56 -11.30 -3.08 12.28
CA ALA A 56 -10.82 -1.71 12.47
C ALA A 56 -11.83 -0.66 11.97
N ILE A 57 -12.99 -0.63 12.63
CA ILE A 57 -14.07 0.37 12.50
C ILE A 57 -14.39 0.90 13.91
N PRO A 58 -15.04 2.08 14.05
CA PRO A 58 -15.47 2.56 15.36
C PRO A 58 -16.38 1.54 16.05
N LYS A 59 -16.00 1.14 17.26
CA LYS A 59 -16.79 0.23 18.08
C LYS A 59 -18.12 0.86 18.45
N ILE A 60 -19.21 0.22 18.04
CA ILE A 60 -20.57 0.57 18.46
C ILE A 60 -20.81 0.03 19.87
N VAL A 61 -21.17 0.91 20.79
CA VAL A 61 -21.39 0.61 22.22
C VAL A 61 -22.87 0.49 22.53
N CYS A 62 -23.72 1.26 21.84
CA CYS A 62 -25.16 1.24 22.06
C CYS A 62 -25.91 1.50 20.76
N LEU A 63 -27.04 0.78 20.60
CA LEU A 63 -28.02 0.98 19.54
C LEU A 63 -29.40 1.10 20.19
N GLU A 64 -30.08 2.21 19.98
CA GLU A 64 -31.46 2.42 20.42
C GLU A 64 -32.35 2.73 19.22
N LYS A 65 -33.48 2.04 19.13
CA LYS A 65 -34.48 2.21 18.07
C LYS A 65 -35.76 2.75 18.68
N SER A 66 -36.08 4.01 18.41
CA SER A 66 -37.36 4.62 18.79
C SER A 66 -38.08 5.19 17.57
N ASP A 67 -38.17 6.51 17.42
CA ASP A 67 -38.59 7.21 16.21
C ASP A 67 -37.44 7.32 15.17
N ARG A 68 -36.20 7.29 15.67
CA ARG A 68 -34.95 7.26 14.93
C ARG A 68 -34.04 6.16 15.47
N LEU A 69 -32.97 5.88 14.72
CA LEU A 69 -31.88 5.04 15.19
C LEU A 69 -30.84 5.95 15.88
N THR A 70 -30.61 5.74 17.16
CA THR A 70 -29.50 6.37 17.90
C THR A 70 -28.37 5.36 18.04
N VAL A 71 -27.17 5.76 17.60
CA VAL A 71 -25.95 4.95 17.65
C VAL A 71 -24.94 5.67 18.53
N ILE A 72 -24.44 4.99 19.56
CA ILE A 72 -23.31 5.46 20.36
C ILE A 72 -22.09 4.64 19.94
N GLU A 73 -21.08 5.30 19.38
CA GLU A 73 -19.82 4.70 18.96
C GLU A 73 -18.63 5.33 19.70
N GLU A 74 -17.52 4.60 19.78
CA GLU A 74 -16.29 5.12 20.37
C GLU A 74 -15.78 6.36 19.61
N TYR A 75 -15.20 7.31 20.36
CA TYR A 75 -14.48 8.42 19.76
C TYR A 75 -13.06 7.99 19.37
N ILE A 76 -12.67 8.26 18.13
CA ILE A 76 -11.33 7.98 17.63
C ILE A 76 -10.42 9.19 17.87
N ASP A 77 -9.41 9.03 18.74
CA ASP A 77 -8.46 10.09 19.12
C ASP A 77 -7.33 10.31 18.09
N SER A 78 -7.17 9.39 17.14
CA SER A 78 -6.22 9.55 16.03
C SER A 78 -6.66 10.65 15.06
N PRO A 79 -5.74 11.30 14.34
CA PRO A 79 -6.13 12.22 13.28
C PRO A 79 -6.69 11.45 12.08
N ARG A 80 -7.45 12.15 11.23
CA ARG A 80 -7.83 11.63 9.92
C ARG A 80 -6.64 11.61 8.96
N LEU A 81 -6.71 10.79 7.92
CA LEU A 81 -5.61 10.60 6.97
C LEU A 81 -5.37 11.85 6.13
N ASP A 82 -6.42 12.62 5.76
CA ASP A 82 -6.26 13.95 5.12
C ASP A 82 -5.38 14.87 5.99
N GLN A 83 -5.70 14.97 7.28
CA GLN A 83 -4.97 15.81 8.24
C GLN A 83 -3.56 15.27 8.51
N TYR A 84 -3.40 13.96 8.60
CA TYR A 84 -2.10 13.32 8.79
C TYR A 84 -1.14 13.66 7.63
N LEU A 85 -1.65 13.63 6.39
CA LEU A 85 -0.88 13.89 5.18
C LEU A 85 -0.49 15.37 4.98
N GLU A 86 -1.12 16.32 5.69
CA GLU A 86 -0.70 17.72 5.68
C GLU A 86 0.69 17.92 6.29
N THR A 87 1.02 17.11 7.29
CA THR A 87 2.25 17.25 8.08
C THR A 87 3.24 16.11 7.87
N HIS A 88 2.80 14.98 7.31
CA HIS A 88 3.61 13.78 7.11
C HIS A 88 3.62 13.32 5.66
N LYS A 89 4.77 12.80 5.23
CA LYS A 89 4.88 12.05 3.97
C LYS A 89 5.08 10.59 4.28
N LEU A 90 4.20 9.74 3.74
CA LEU A 90 4.31 8.30 3.90
C LEU A 90 5.40 7.71 3.00
N THR A 91 6.15 6.76 3.53
CA THR A 91 7.04 5.90 2.75
C THR A 91 6.24 4.84 1.99
N SER A 92 6.83 4.24 0.94
CA SER A 92 6.17 3.14 0.23
C SER A 92 5.75 1.99 1.15
N ALA A 93 6.56 1.67 2.16
CA ALA A 93 6.25 0.62 3.12
C ALA A 93 5.04 0.98 3.99
N GLN A 94 4.94 2.22 4.46
CA GLN A 94 3.78 2.71 5.21
C GLN A 94 2.51 2.74 4.34
N ILE A 95 2.63 3.12 3.06
CA ILE A 95 1.50 3.07 2.13
C ILE A 95 1.03 1.63 1.94
N HIS A 96 1.95 0.67 1.73
CA HIS A 96 1.60 -0.74 1.60
C HIS A 96 0.90 -1.27 2.85
N ASP A 97 1.44 -0.95 4.03
CA ASP A 97 0.87 -1.38 5.31
C ASP A 97 -0.53 -0.79 5.53
N LEU A 98 -0.70 0.52 5.33
CA LEU A 98 -1.99 1.20 5.43
C LEU A 98 -3.03 0.59 4.47
N ILE A 99 -2.67 0.36 3.21
CA ILE A 99 -3.59 -0.22 2.22
C ILE A 99 -3.91 -1.68 2.57
N CYS A 100 -2.95 -2.46 3.06
CA CYS A 100 -3.20 -3.82 3.54
C CYS A 100 -4.18 -3.85 4.73
N GLN A 101 -4.03 -2.95 5.71
CA GLN A 101 -4.98 -2.83 6.83
C GLN A 101 -6.37 -2.44 6.35
N LEU A 102 -6.47 -1.49 5.40
CA LEU A 102 -7.75 -1.12 4.81
C LEU A 102 -8.41 -2.29 4.09
N LEU A 103 -7.64 -3.08 3.33
CA LEU A 103 -8.14 -4.29 2.67
C LEU A 103 -8.59 -5.36 3.67
N ASP A 104 -7.95 -5.47 4.83
CA ASP A 104 -8.38 -6.38 5.90
C ASP A 104 -9.76 -5.98 6.47
N VAL A 105 -10.01 -4.68 6.65
CA VAL A 105 -11.35 -4.19 7.04
C VAL A 105 -12.39 -4.52 5.97
N LEU A 106 -12.08 -4.22 4.70
CA LEU A 106 -12.99 -4.49 3.58
C LEU A 106 -13.26 -5.99 3.41
N ALA A 107 -12.29 -6.85 3.69
CA ALA A 107 -12.48 -8.29 3.66
C ALA A 107 -13.58 -8.73 4.64
N VAL A 108 -13.60 -8.17 5.86
CA VAL A 108 -14.62 -8.46 6.88
C VAL A 108 -15.99 -7.93 6.44
N LEU A 109 -16.05 -6.68 5.95
CA LEU A 109 -17.30 -6.04 5.49
C LEU A 109 -17.93 -6.78 4.31
N HIS A 110 -17.13 -7.15 3.31
CA HIS A 110 -17.60 -7.82 2.10
C HIS A 110 -18.03 -9.27 2.32
N GLN A 111 -17.64 -9.89 3.44
CA GLN A 111 -18.05 -11.25 3.82
C GLN A 111 -19.41 -11.31 4.54
N GLN A 112 -19.97 -10.16 4.94
CA GLN A 112 -21.28 -10.13 5.59
C GLN A 112 -22.39 -10.61 4.65
N THR A 113 -23.50 -11.06 5.22
CA THR A 113 -24.67 -11.50 4.45
C THR A 113 -25.89 -10.66 4.84
N PRO A 114 -26.35 -9.74 3.98
CA PRO A 114 -25.74 -9.34 2.70
C PRO A 114 -24.43 -8.53 2.86
N PRO A 115 -23.54 -8.51 1.84
CA PRO A 115 -22.26 -7.79 1.91
C PRO A 115 -22.44 -6.30 2.20
N ILE A 116 -21.59 -5.75 3.06
CA ILE A 116 -21.55 -4.32 3.37
C ILE A 116 -20.56 -3.65 2.43
N ILE A 117 -21.04 -2.76 1.56
CA ILE A 117 -20.19 -1.98 0.64
C ILE A 117 -20.06 -0.56 1.19
N HIS A 118 -18.83 -0.08 1.38
CA HIS A 118 -18.59 1.21 2.04
C HIS A 118 -18.94 2.40 1.13
N ARG A 119 -18.57 2.35 -0.15
CA ARG A 119 -18.90 3.32 -1.21
C ARG A 119 -18.28 4.72 -1.08
N ASP A 120 -17.56 5.03 -0.01
CA ASP A 120 -16.95 6.37 0.23
C ASP A 120 -15.55 6.29 0.84
N ILE A 121 -14.70 5.41 0.31
CA ILE A 121 -13.31 5.32 0.74
C ILE A 121 -12.53 6.54 0.23
N LYS A 122 -12.08 7.37 1.17
CA LYS A 122 -11.29 8.58 0.93
C LYS A 122 -10.49 8.94 2.19
N PRO A 123 -9.45 9.80 2.10
CA PRO A 123 -8.65 10.18 3.26
C PRO A 123 -9.45 10.73 4.46
N GLU A 124 -10.56 11.41 4.21
CA GLU A 124 -11.42 12.01 5.23
C GLU A 124 -12.25 10.97 6.02
N ASN A 125 -12.35 9.73 5.53
CA ASN A 125 -13.09 8.65 6.18
C ASN A 125 -12.15 7.63 6.83
N ILE A 126 -10.85 7.91 6.84
CA ILE A 126 -9.81 7.04 7.39
C ILE A 126 -9.11 7.77 8.52
N PHE A 127 -9.09 7.16 9.70
CA PHE A 127 -8.27 7.61 10.82
C PHE A 127 -6.94 6.85 10.81
N TYR A 128 -5.83 7.56 11.01
CA TYR A 128 -4.50 6.96 10.93
C TYR A 128 -3.49 7.70 11.80
N ASP A 129 -2.79 6.97 12.66
CA ASP A 129 -1.76 7.52 13.57
C ASP A 129 -0.31 7.25 13.12
N GLY A 130 -0.11 6.65 11.94
CA GLY A 130 1.20 6.19 11.47
C GLY A 130 1.43 4.69 11.66
N GLN A 131 0.56 4.00 12.40
CA GLN A 131 0.65 2.56 12.68
C GLN A 131 -0.68 1.85 12.48
N LYS A 132 -1.79 2.40 12.96
CA LYS A 132 -3.11 1.79 12.90
C LYS A 132 -4.06 2.62 12.05
N LEU A 133 -4.78 1.92 11.19
CA LEU A 133 -5.90 2.48 10.43
C LEU A 133 -7.23 2.13 11.11
N ILE A 134 -8.16 3.07 11.12
CA ILE A 134 -9.58 2.83 11.43
C ILE A 134 -10.41 3.43 10.30
N LEU A 135 -11.28 2.62 9.70
CA LEU A 135 -12.21 3.05 8.65
C LEU A 135 -13.53 3.50 9.30
N ALA A 136 -13.94 4.72 9.02
CA ALA A 136 -15.12 5.34 9.61
C ALA A 136 -16.06 5.89 8.52
N ASP A 137 -17.22 6.38 8.96
CA ASP A 137 -18.24 7.00 8.12
C ASP A 137 -18.92 6.02 7.14
N PHE A 138 -19.94 5.34 7.66
CA PHE A 138 -20.78 4.39 6.93
C PHE A 138 -22.07 5.03 6.43
N ASP A 139 -22.15 6.36 6.34
CA ASP A 139 -23.41 7.08 6.09
C ASP A 139 -24.02 6.78 4.71
N ILE A 140 -23.21 6.39 3.72
CA ILE A 140 -23.69 5.91 2.41
C ILE A 140 -23.40 4.43 2.16
N ALA A 141 -22.92 3.72 3.18
CA ALA A 141 -22.69 2.29 3.09
C ALA A 141 -24.04 1.59 2.96
N ARG A 142 -24.04 0.47 2.24
CA ARG A 142 -25.26 -0.33 2.06
C ARG A 142 -24.96 -1.81 2.06
N ASN A 143 -25.92 -2.53 2.61
CA ASN A 143 -26.14 -3.93 2.36
C ASN A 143 -26.54 -4.16 0.89
N MET A 144 -25.81 -5.01 0.17
CA MET A 144 -26.17 -5.37 -1.20
C MET A 144 -27.46 -6.23 -1.19
N GLN A 145 -28.62 -5.63 -1.45
CA GLN A 145 -29.87 -6.37 -1.70
C GLN A 145 -30.03 -6.65 -3.20
N GLU A 146 -30.52 -7.86 -3.53
CA GLU A 146 -30.68 -8.36 -4.90
C GLU A 146 -31.76 -7.64 -5.72
N ASP A 147 -32.68 -6.91 -5.08
CA ASP A 147 -33.86 -6.29 -5.72
C ASP A 147 -33.93 -4.75 -5.63
N ALA A 148 -32.85 -4.08 -5.21
CA ALA A 148 -32.84 -2.61 -5.21
C ALA A 148 -32.59 -2.09 -6.63
N ASP A 149 -33.63 -1.50 -7.22
CA ASP A 149 -33.62 -0.74 -8.47
C ASP A 149 -32.30 -0.01 -8.73
N ARG A 150 -31.87 -0.01 -10.00
CA ARG A 150 -30.72 0.72 -10.54
C ARG A 150 -30.43 2.00 -9.72
N ASP A 151 -29.23 2.12 -9.18
CA ASP A 151 -28.78 3.29 -8.39
C ASP A 151 -29.03 4.58 -9.21
N THR A 152 -30.19 5.24 -9.06
CA THR A 152 -30.55 6.47 -9.80
C THR A 152 -30.04 7.73 -9.11
N ARG A 153 -29.42 7.57 -7.93
CA ARG A 153 -28.77 8.65 -7.18
C ARG A 153 -27.26 8.53 -7.37
N ILE A 154 -26.62 9.65 -7.69
CA ILE A 154 -25.15 9.79 -7.67
C ILE A 154 -24.69 9.57 -6.22
N LEU A 155 -23.80 8.60 -6.01
CA LEU A 155 -23.26 8.23 -4.70
C LEU A 155 -21.73 8.34 -4.68
N GLY A 156 -21.17 8.61 -3.50
CA GLY A 156 -19.73 8.68 -3.25
C GLY A 156 -19.10 10.04 -3.55
N SER A 157 -17.87 10.23 -3.08
CA SER A 157 -17.12 11.48 -3.24
C SER A 157 -16.49 11.62 -4.63
N VAL A 158 -16.59 12.83 -5.19
CA VAL A 158 -16.04 13.17 -6.52
C VAL A 158 -14.53 12.89 -6.55
N GLY A 159 -14.11 12.07 -7.51
CA GLY A 159 -12.72 11.68 -7.71
C GLY A 159 -12.34 10.31 -7.15
N TYR A 160 -13.03 9.84 -6.10
CA TYR A 160 -12.81 8.53 -5.48
C TYR A 160 -13.88 7.50 -5.86
N ALA A 161 -15.12 7.96 -6.08
CA ALA A 161 -16.23 7.08 -6.45
C ALA A 161 -15.96 6.33 -7.76
N ALA A 162 -16.33 5.05 -7.77
CA ALA A 162 -16.24 4.20 -8.94
C ALA A 162 -17.25 4.63 -10.03
N PRO A 163 -16.97 4.42 -11.33
CA PRO A 163 -17.84 4.86 -12.42
C PRO A 163 -19.29 4.39 -12.31
N GLU A 164 -19.53 3.19 -11.78
CA GLU A 164 -20.85 2.63 -11.56
C GLU A 164 -21.69 3.41 -10.54
N GLN A 165 -21.06 4.09 -9.58
CA GLN A 165 -21.75 4.88 -8.54
C GLN A 165 -22.38 6.17 -9.08
N PHE A 166 -22.11 6.52 -10.34
CA PHE A 166 -22.76 7.63 -11.05
C PHE A 166 -24.02 7.20 -11.82
N GLY A 167 -24.52 5.98 -11.58
CA GLY A 167 -25.84 5.52 -12.01
C GLY A 167 -25.87 4.60 -13.22
N PHE A 168 -24.75 3.95 -13.55
CA PHE A 168 -24.64 3.08 -14.72
C PHE A 168 -24.78 1.58 -14.40
N SER A 169 -24.59 1.16 -13.15
CA SER A 169 -24.74 -0.23 -12.70
C SER A 169 -24.75 -0.35 -11.17
N GLN A 170 -25.16 -1.50 -10.64
CA GLN A 170 -25.15 -1.77 -9.20
C GLN A 170 -23.73 -1.74 -8.64
N SER A 171 -23.53 -1.00 -7.55
CA SER A 171 -22.24 -0.94 -6.84
C SER A 171 -22.05 -2.19 -5.98
N GLY A 172 -20.85 -2.78 -6.02
CA GLY A 172 -20.49 -3.99 -5.29
C GLY A 172 -19.08 -3.89 -4.67
N PRO A 173 -18.50 -5.00 -4.17
CA PRO A 173 -17.16 -5.00 -3.55
C PRO A 173 -16.07 -4.35 -4.41
N ALA A 174 -16.14 -4.54 -5.73
CA ALA A 174 -15.21 -3.95 -6.69
C ALA A 174 -15.22 -2.41 -6.69
N SER A 175 -16.32 -1.77 -6.27
CA SER A 175 -16.44 -0.30 -6.17
C SER A 175 -15.52 0.23 -5.06
N ASP A 176 -15.46 -0.45 -3.91
CA ASP A 176 -14.53 -0.11 -2.84
C ASP A 176 -13.06 -0.28 -3.30
N PHE A 177 -12.75 -1.35 -4.05
CA PHE A 177 -11.39 -1.55 -4.57
C PHE A 177 -10.96 -0.49 -5.59
N TYR A 178 -11.90 0.07 -6.36
CA TYR A 178 -11.61 1.23 -7.20
C TYR A 178 -11.16 2.42 -6.36
N ALA A 179 -11.92 2.74 -5.31
CA ALA A 179 -11.61 3.84 -4.41
C ALA A 179 -10.27 3.63 -3.68
N VAL A 180 -9.96 2.38 -3.27
CA VAL A 180 -8.62 2.02 -2.73
C VAL A 180 -7.51 2.27 -3.76
N GLY A 181 -7.74 1.93 -5.05
CA GLY A 181 -6.79 2.22 -6.13
C GLY A 181 -6.54 3.71 -6.34
N VAL A 182 -7.60 4.52 -6.29
CA VAL A 182 -7.50 5.99 -6.32
C VAL A 182 -6.70 6.50 -5.12
N LEU A 183 -7.06 6.05 -3.90
CA LEU A 183 -6.37 6.42 -2.67
C LEU A 183 -4.88 6.10 -2.76
N MET A 184 -4.53 4.89 -3.19
CA MET A 184 -3.13 4.47 -3.36
C MET A 184 -2.36 5.41 -4.31
N ASN A 185 -2.97 5.83 -5.43
CA ASN A 185 -2.35 6.83 -6.32
C ASN A 185 -2.15 8.18 -5.66
N VAL A 186 -3.15 8.65 -4.91
CA VAL A 186 -3.09 9.93 -4.19
C VAL A 186 -1.99 9.88 -3.13
N LEU A 187 -1.85 8.79 -2.38
CA LEU A 187 -0.79 8.62 -1.38
C LEU A 187 0.61 8.72 -2.00
N TYR A 188 0.83 8.19 -3.20
CA TYR A 188 2.13 8.29 -3.87
C TYR A 188 2.40 9.63 -4.56
N THR A 189 1.36 10.30 -5.06
CA THR A 189 1.54 11.44 -5.99
C THR A 189 1.07 12.77 -5.42
N GLY A 190 0.12 12.76 -4.49
CA GLY A 190 -0.66 13.91 -4.05
C GLY A 190 -1.78 14.32 -5.02
N TYR A 191 -2.07 13.53 -6.06
CA TYR A 191 -3.04 13.88 -7.10
C TYR A 191 -3.94 12.70 -7.44
N LEU A 192 -5.14 12.99 -7.95
CA LEU A 192 -6.02 11.98 -8.53
C LEU A 192 -5.37 11.31 -9.76
N PRO A 193 -5.67 10.03 -10.05
CA PRO A 193 -5.13 9.32 -11.22
C PRO A 193 -5.37 10.05 -12.55
N SER A 194 -6.52 10.72 -12.70
CA SER A 194 -6.89 11.50 -13.88
C SER A 194 -5.99 12.73 -14.11
N VAL A 195 -5.40 13.27 -13.04
CA VAL A 195 -4.48 14.42 -13.09
C VAL A 195 -3.05 13.93 -13.24
N ARG A 196 -2.65 12.96 -12.41
CA ARG A 196 -1.30 12.40 -12.43
C ARG A 196 -1.31 10.97 -11.93
N LEU A 197 -1.18 10.04 -12.89
CA LEU A 197 -0.95 8.65 -12.59
C LEU A 197 0.47 8.42 -12.07
N TYR A 198 0.58 7.61 -11.00
CA TYR A 198 1.84 7.15 -10.44
C TYR A 198 2.64 6.31 -11.46
N LYS A 199 3.97 6.43 -11.41
CA LYS A 199 4.88 5.81 -12.39
C LYS A 199 5.88 4.83 -11.78
N GLY A 200 5.72 4.48 -10.50
CA GLY A 200 6.58 3.52 -9.83
C GLY A 200 6.09 2.07 -9.96
N PRO A 201 6.68 1.14 -9.18
CA PRO A 201 6.38 -0.29 -9.24
C PRO A 201 4.89 -0.63 -9.06
N GLU A 202 4.18 0.14 -8.24
CA GLU A 202 2.78 -0.06 -7.89
C GLU A 202 1.79 0.38 -8.99
N ARG A 203 2.29 0.94 -10.10
CA ARG A 203 1.43 1.47 -11.18
C ARG A 203 0.45 0.43 -11.73
N GLU A 204 0.92 -0.79 -12.01
CA GLU A 204 0.07 -1.83 -12.61
C GLU A 204 -1.07 -2.24 -11.67
N ILE A 205 -0.83 -2.21 -10.35
CA ILE A 205 -1.83 -2.46 -9.32
C ILE A 205 -2.87 -1.35 -9.30
N ILE A 206 -2.43 -0.09 -9.32
CA ILE A 206 -3.32 1.08 -9.36
C ILE A 206 -4.17 1.05 -10.63
N GLU A 207 -3.58 0.78 -11.79
CA GLU A 207 -4.31 0.69 -13.07
C GLU A 207 -5.34 -0.45 -13.08
N LYS A 208 -5.01 -1.61 -12.49
CA LYS A 208 -5.96 -2.72 -12.37
C LYS A 208 -7.11 -2.36 -11.41
N ALA A 209 -6.81 -1.79 -10.24
CA ALA A 209 -7.81 -1.37 -9.27
C ALA A 209 -8.74 -0.28 -9.83
N THR A 210 -8.19 0.68 -10.57
CA THR A 210 -8.95 1.82 -11.16
C THR A 210 -9.51 1.52 -12.55
N HIS A 211 -9.60 0.25 -12.95
CA HIS A 211 -10.14 -0.12 -14.25
C HIS A 211 -11.64 0.21 -14.35
N ILE A 212 -12.07 0.85 -15.44
CA ILE A 212 -13.47 1.29 -15.65
C ILE A 212 -14.45 0.12 -15.50
N ASN A 213 -14.19 -1.00 -16.20
CA ASN A 213 -14.96 -2.23 -16.01
C ASN A 213 -14.62 -2.91 -14.67
N SER A 214 -15.61 -3.06 -13.79
CA SER A 214 -15.50 -3.68 -12.46
C SER A 214 -15.02 -5.13 -12.48
N GLN A 215 -15.39 -5.92 -13.50
CA GLN A 215 -14.99 -7.32 -13.63
C GLN A 215 -13.50 -7.50 -13.92
N LYS A 216 -12.80 -6.45 -14.36
CA LYS A 216 -11.36 -6.47 -14.62
C LYS A 216 -10.53 -5.99 -13.41
N ARG A 217 -11.19 -5.50 -12.35
CA ARG A 217 -10.53 -5.12 -11.09
C ARG A 217 -10.23 -6.37 -10.26
N TYR A 218 -9.66 -6.15 -9.08
CA TYR A 218 -9.59 -7.18 -8.04
C TYR A 218 -11.01 -7.62 -7.64
N GLN A 219 -11.22 -8.92 -7.46
CA GLN A 219 -12.51 -9.50 -7.11
C GLN A 219 -12.60 -9.85 -5.62
N SER A 220 -11.47 -9.82 -4.90
CA SER A 220 -11.43 -9.95 -3.44
C SER A 220 -10.33 -9.09 -2.82
N ALA A 221 -10.50 -8.74 -1.55
CA ALA A 221 -9.49 -8.02 -0.79
C ALA A 221 -8.18 -8.83 -0.70
N GLN A 222 -8.26 -10.15 -0.60
CA GLN A 222 -7.09 -11.03 -0.61
C GLN A 222 -6.32 -10.97 -1.93
N GLU A 223 -7.01 -11.00 -3.07
CA GLU A 223 -6.36 -10.88 -4.39
C GLU A 223 -5.61 -9.54 -4.53
N PHE A 224 -6.21 -8.46 -4.02
CA PHE A 224 -5.58 -7.15 -4.00
C PHE A 224 -4.35 -7.14 -3.09
N LYS A 225 -4.48 -7.67 -1.87
CA LYS A 225 -3.37 -7.77 -0.90
C LYS A 225 -2.20 -8.61 -1.42
N ASP A 226 -2.49 -9.71 -2.10
CA ASP A 226 -1.49 -10.58 -2.73
C ASP A 226 -0.71 -9.85 -3.84
N ALA A 227 -1.37 -8.95 -4.58
CA ALA A 227 -0.68 -8.12 -5.57
C ALA A 227 0.31 -7.13 -4.93
N ILE A 228 -0.08 -6.51 -3.81
CA ILE A 228 0.76 -5.56 -3.07
C ILE A 228 1.96 -6.29 -2.45
N THR A 229 1.73 -7.39 -1.74
CA THR A 229 2.79 -8.18 -1.10
C THR A 229 3.67 -8.92 -2.12
N GLY A 230 3.09 -9.29 -3.27
CA GLY A 230 3.76 -9.99 -4.38
C GLY A 230 4.73 -9.13 -5.20
N LEU A 231 4.69 -7.79 -5.08
CA LEU A 231 5.66 -6.88 -5.72
C LEU A 231 7.11 -7.28 -5.41
N GLY A 232 7.37 -7.80 -4.21
CA GLY A 232 8.67 -8.33 -3.82
C GLY A 232 9.11 -9.54 -4.67
N ARG A 233 8.20 -10.47 -5.01
CA ARG A 233 8.50 -11.69 -5.79
C ARG A 233 8.72 -11.40 -7.28
N SER A 234 7.89 -10.53 -7.88
CA SER A 234 8.11 -10.06 -9.26
C SER A 234 9.43 -9.28 -9.41
N SER A 235 9.89 -8.60 -8.35
CA SER A 235 11.15 -7.87 -8.37
C SER A 235 12.40 -8.75 -8.56
N TRP A 236 12.36 -10.02 -8.11
CA TRP A 236 13.44 -11.00 -8.26
C TRP A 236 13.46 -11.69 -9.62
N LEU A 237 12.36 -11.62 -10.37
CA LEU A 237 12.34 -12.13 -11.74
C LEU A 237 13.23 -11.25 -12.62
N LEU A 238 14.04 -11.93 -13.45
CA LEU A 238 14.92 -11.27 -14.40
C LEU A 238 14.13 -10.34 -15.32
N PRO A 239 14.76 -9.25 -15.79
CA PRO A 239 14.15 -8.38 -16.80
C PRO A 239 13.53 -9.16 -17.96
N GLY A 240 12.30 -8.82 -18.32
CA GLY A 240 11.53 -9.50 -19.37
C GLY A 240 10.63 -10.65 -18.88
N PHE A 241 10.86 -11.20 -17.68
CA PHE A 241 10.01 -12.24 -17.08
C PHE A 241 8.92 -11.71 -16.15
N ARG A 242 9.00 -10.43 -15.76
CA ARG A 242 8.08 -9.78 -14.81
C ARG A 242 6.65 -9.60 -15.30
N SER A 243 6.49 -9.48 -16.62
CA SER A 243 5.18 -9.17 -17.22
C SER A 243 4.23 -10.36 -17.28
N HIS A 244 4.71 -11.58 -17.00
CA HIS A 244 3.97 -12.84 -17.16
C HIS A 244 3.29 -13.04 -18.54
N GLN A 245 3.69 -12.25 -19.56
CA GLN A 245 3.21 -12.40 -20.93
C GLN A 245 4.12 -13.37 -21.70
N PRO A 246 3.60 -14.48 -22.25
CA PRO A 246 4.42 -15.53 -22.86
C PRO A 246 5.36 -15.01 -23.96
N ALA A 247 4.89 -14.11 -24.83
CA ALA A 247 5.70 -13.55 -25.91
C ALA A 247 6.91 -12.73 -25.40
N ARG A 248 6.72 -11.94 -24.33
CA ARG A 248 7.79 -11.15 -23.72
C ARG A 248 8.80 -12.04 -22.99
N MET A 249 8.30 -13.08 -22.31
CA MET A 249 9.14 -14.07 -21.64
C MET A 249 9.99 -14.87 -22.63
N LEU A 250 9.42 -15.28 -23.77
CA LEU A 250 10.15 -15.95 -24.85
C LEU A 250 11.24 -15.04 -25.42
N THR A 251 10.91 -13.78 -25.71
CA THR A 251 11.88 -12.79 -26.22
C THR A 251 13.04 -12.60 -25.25
N ALA A 252 12.73 -12.46 -23.95
CA ALA A 252 13.74 -12.35 -22.90
C ALA A 252 14.60 -13.62 -22.81
N GLY A 253 13.98 -14.80 -22.82
CA GLY A 253 14.67 -16.09 -22.83
C GLY A 253 15.65 -16.23 -23.99
N CYS A 254 15.23 -15.91 -25.21
CA CYS A 254 16.11 -15.88 -26.38
C CYS A 254 17.27 -14.91 -26.21
N GLY A 255 17.04 -13.72 -25.65
CA GLY A 255 18.10 -12.74 -25.36
C GLY A 255 19.14 -13.27 -24.37
N TYR A 256 18.71 -13.90 -23.27
CA TYR A 256 19.62 -14.51 -22.29
C TYR A 256 20.40 -15.69 -22.88
N LEU A 257 19.77 -16.54 -23.70
CA LEU A 257 20.44 -17.62 -24.42
C LEU A 257 21.47 -17.10 -25.42
N LEU A 258 21.17 -16.01 -26.13
CA LEU A 258 22.10 -15.39 -27.08
C LEU A 258 23.31 -14.80 -26.35
N MET A 259 23.12 -14.16 -25.20
CA MET A 259 24.24 -13.67 -24.38
C MET A 259 25.12 -14.82 -23.89
N LEU A 260 24.51 -15.93 -23.45
CA LEU A 260 25.24 -17.13 -23.05
C LEU A 260 26.02 -17.71 -24.23
N PHE A 261 25.38 -17.89 -25.39
CA PHE A 261 26.01 -18.40 -26.61
C PHE A 261 27.18 -17.52 -27.06
N SER A 262 27.00 -16.19 -27.05
CA SER A 262 28.04 -15.23 -27.44
C SER A 262 29.24 -15.28 -26.49
N SER A 263 28.99 -15.47 -25.18
CA SER A 263 30.05 -15.65 -24.19
C SER A 263 30.84 -16.94 -24.41
N PHE A 264 30.19 -18.06 -24.69
CA PHE A 264 30.87 -19.34 -24.92
C PHE A 264 31.56 -19.43 -26.28
N SER A 265 31.07 -18.70 -27.28
CA SER A 265 31.65 -18.63 -28.63
C SER A 265 32.86 -17.69 -28.71
N MET A 266 33.17 -16.96 -27.63
CA MET A 266 34.33 -16.09 -27.60
C MET A 266 35.63 -16.91 -27.61
N ASP A 267 36.49 -16.63 -28.58
CA ASP A 267 37.86 -17.13 -28.64
C ASP A 267 38.70 -16.46 -27.54
N ALA A 268 38.68 -17.07 -26.36
CA ALA A 268 39.53 -16.70 -25.24
C ALA A 268 40.92 -17.33 -25.44
N LYS A 269 41.89 -16.55 -25.92
CA LYS A 269 43.30 -16.97 -25.90
C LYS A 269 43.84 -16.77 -24.48
N SER A 270 44.00 -17.84 -23.73
CA SER A 270 44.63 -17.82 -22.39
C SER A 270 45.50 -19.05 -22.17
N ASP A 271 46.42 -18.96 -21.21
CA ASP A 271 47.43 -20.00 -20.96
C ASP A 271 46.84 -21.28 -20.34
N SER A 272 45.70 -21.18 -19.65
CA SER A 272 44.98 -22.34 -19.09
C SER A 272 43.51 -22.38 -19.48
N ALA A 273 42.91 -23.58 -19.43
CA ALA A 273 41.48 -23.79 -19.63
C ALA A 273 40.63 -23.08 -18.55
N ALA A 274 41.14 -22.96 -17.33
CA ALA A 274 40.48 -22.25 -16.24
C ALA A 274 40.40 -20.74 -16.53
N ASP A 275 41.48 -20.15 -17.03
CA ASP A 275 41.51 -18.72 -17.40
C ASP A 275 40.56 -18.43 -18.56
N SER A 276 40.48 -19.33 -19.55
CA SER A 276 39.56 -19.22 -20.68
C SER A 276 38.10 -19.22 -20.21
N PHE A 277 37.77 -20.11 -19.27
CA PHE A 277 36.45 -20.18 -18.68
C PHE A 277 36.11 -18.91 -17.88
N LEU A 278 37.03 -18.43 -17.03
CA LEU A 278 36.84 -17.23 -16.23
C LEU A 278 36.70 -15.97 -17.10
N LEU A 279 37.42 -15.88 -18.22
CA LEU A 279 37.29 -14.78 -19.15
C LEU A 279 35.90 -14.77 -19.83
N ARG A 280 35.41 -15.95 -20.25
CA ARG A 280 34.05 -16.10 -20.81
C ARG A 280 32.97 -15.76 -19.78
N LEU A 281 33.13 -16.23 -18.54
CA LEU A 281 32.22 -15.90 -17.43
C LEU A 281 32.20 -14.40 -17.13
N SER A 282 33.37 -13.76 -17.12
CA SER A 282 33.51 -12.31 -16.93
C SER A 282 32.75 -11.54 -18.01
N PHE A 283 32.93 -11.93 -19.28
CA PHE A 283 32.22 -11.33 -20.40
C PHE A 283 30.69 -11.49 -20.28
N PHE A 284 30.21 -12.69 -19.93
CA PHE A 284 28.79 -12.91 -19.68
C PHE A 284 28.26 -12.01 -18.56
N MET A 285 28.98 -11.93 -17.43
CA MET A 285 28.55 -11.12 -16.29
C MET A 285 28.50 -9.63 -16.60
N VAL A 286 29.42 -9.12 -17.42
CA VAL A 286 29.39 -7.73 -17.89
C VAL A 286 28.14 -7.47 -18.75
N LEU A 287 27.85 -8.33 -19.72
CA LEU A 287 26.63 -8.23 -20.53
C LEU A 287 25.35 -8.32 -19.67
N PHE A 288 25.35 -9.25 -18.70
CA PHE A 288 24.24 -9.42 -17.78
C PHE A 288 24.02 -8.17 -16.90
N LEU A 289 25.10 -7.56 -16.38
CA LEU A 289 25.03 -6.32 -15.62
C LEU A 289 24.45 -5.17 -16.46
N ILE A 290 24.78 -5.06 -17.75
CA ILE A 290 24.17 -4.06 -18.65
C ILE A 290 22.65 -4.22 -18.65
N VAL A 291 22.15 -5.45 -18.77
CA VAL A 291 20.70 -5.72 -18.77
C VAL A 291 20.07 -5.34 -17.43
N LEU A 292 20.72 -5.66 -16.30
CA LEU A 292 20.22 -5.29 -14.98
C LEU A 292 20.13 -3.77 -14.80
N PHE A 293 21.17 -3.02 -15.21
CA PHE A 293 21.17 -1.56 -15.14
C PHE A 293 20.18 -0.93 -16.11
N ALA A 294 20.16 -1.36 -17.38
CA ALA A 294 19.25 -0.83 -18.40
C ALA A 294 17.79 -0.94 -17.96
N CYS A 295 17.41 -2.12 -17.48
CA CYS A 295 16.05 -2.45 -17.04
C CYS A 295 15.72 -1.99 -15.61
N ASN A 296 16.63 -1.25 -14.95
CA ASN A 296 16.48 -0.81 -13.56
C ASN A 296 16.11 -1.97 -12.61
N TYR A 297 16.83 -3.08 -12.71
CA TYR A 297 16.58 -4.27 -11.92
C TYR A 297 16.64 -3.96 -10.42
N ARG A 298 15.60 -4.33 -9.66
CA ARG A 298 15.46 -4.03 -8.22
C ARG A 298 15.72 -2.57 -7.84
N ASN A 299 15.40 -1.66 -8.76
CA ASN A 299 15.64 -0.23 -8.59
C ASN A 299 17.13 0.13 -8.39
N ILE A 300 18.07 -0.64 -8.95
CA ILE A 300 19.52 -0.39 -8.83
C ILE A 300 19.94 1.04 -9.23
N LYS A 301 19.14 1.72 -10.08
CA LYS A 301 19.37 3.12 -10.44
C LYS A 301 19.19 4.10 -9.27
N SER A 302 18.56 3.71 -8.16
CA SER A 302 18.45 4.55 -6.96
C SER A 302 19.75 4.66 -6.18
N ILE A 303 20.62 3.66 -6.30
CA ILE A 303 21.93 3.58 -5.64
C ILE A 303 23.01 4.25 -6.51
N CYS A 304 22.72 4.47 -7.80
CA CYS A 304 23.65 5.09 -8.73
C CYS A 304 23.98 6.52 -8.32
N LEU A 305 25.20 6.94 -8.66
CA LEU A 305 25.65 8.32 -8.48
C LEU A 305 24.65 9.29 -9.13
N PHE A 306 24.45 10.45 -8.51
CA PHE A 306 23.60 11.53 -9.03
C PHE A 306 22.12 11.15 -9.28
N HIS A 307 21.61 10.05 -8.70
CA HIS A 307 20.20 9.66 -8.81
C HIS A 307 19.22 10.78 -8.42
N SER A 308 19.57 11.56 -7.39
CA SER A 308 18.78 12.68 -6.86
C SER A 308 18.78 13.94 -7.74
N SER A 309 19.54 13.96 -8.84
CA SER A 309 19.61 15.13 -9.73
C SER A 309 18.31 15.32 -10.52
N LYS A 310 17.79 16.55 -10.54
CA LYS A 310 16.59 16.93 -11.30
C LYS A 310 16.81 16.85 -12.82
N SER A 311 18.04 17.09 -13.28
CA SER A 311 18.39 17.05 -14.70
C SER A 311 18.57 15.60 -15.21
N LYS A 312 18.26 15.37 -16.49
CA LYS A 312 18.42 14.04 -17.12
C LYS A 312 19.89 13.70 -17.36
N PHE A 313 20.73 14.69 -17.66
CA PHE A 313 22.13 14.49 -18.01
C PHE A 313 22.97 13.95 -16.84
N PRO A 314 22.98 14.55 -15.63
CA PRO A 314 23.76 14.04 -14.51
C PRO A 314 23.33 12.65 -14.06
N ARG A 315 22.02 12.34 -14.14
CA ARG A 315 21.51 11.00 -13.86
C ARG A 315 22.02 9.96 -14.86
N ALA A 316 22.05 10.29 -16.14
CA ALA A 316 22.60 9.40 -17.16
C ALA A 316 24.10 9.16 -16.94
N CYS A 317 24.87 10.21 -16.69
CA CYS A 317 26.30 10.10 -16.35
C CYS A 317 26.50 9.24 -15.10
N GLY A 318 25.69 9.44 -14.07
CA GLY A 318 25.73 8.67 -12.82
C GLY A 318 25.49 7.18 -13.01
N ILE A 319 24.51 6.81 -13.85
CA ILE A 319 24.26 5.40 -14.21
C ILE A 319 25.48 4.79 -14.94
N ILE A 320 26.05 5.51 -15.90
CA ILE A 320 27.22 5.03 -16.66
C ILE A 320 28.42 4.84 -15.75
N ILE A 321 28.73 5.81 -14.88
CA ILE A 321 29.85 5.74 -13.95
C ILE A 321 29.65 4.59 -12.96
N SER A 322 28.45 4.44 -12.39
CA SER A 322 28.14 3.34 -11.47
C SER A 322 28.25 1.97 -12.14
N TYR A 323 27.81 1.85 -13.40
CA TYR A 323 28.01 0.64 -14.19
C TYR A 323 29.50 0.33 -14.39
N LEU A 324 30.30 1.31 -14.84
CA LEU A 324 31.73 1.12 -15.08
C LEU A 324 32.45 0.70 -13.80
N LEU A 325 32.14 1.31 -12.67
CA LEU A 325 32.74 0.98 -11.38
C LEU A 325 32.42 -0.47 -10.96
N VAL A 326 31.16 -0.89 -11.05
CA VAL A 326 30.76 -2.27 -10.71
C VAL A 326 31.39 -3.28 -11.66
N ALA A 327 31.42 -2.97 -12.96
CA ALA A 327 32.05 -3.82 -13.97
C ALA A 327 33.56 -3.97 -13.72
N THR A 328 34.27 -2.87 -13.42
CA THR A 328 35.71 -2.91 -13.09
C THR A 328 35.95 -3.76 -11.85
N VAL A 329 35.23 -3.52 -10.75
CA VAL A 329 35.39 -4.32 -9.51
C VAL A 329 35.18 -5.81 -9.79
N LEU A 330 34.12 -6.16 -10.52
CA LEU A 330 33.81 -7.55 -10.85
C LEU A 330 34.90 -8.19 -11.71
N THR A 331 35.33 -7.52 -12.78
CA THR A 331 36.39 -8.04 -13.66
C THR A 331 37.73 -8.19 -12.93
N THR A 332 38.09 -7.24 -12.05
CA THR A 332 39.31 -7.36 -11.22
C THR A 332 39.23 -8.51 -10.21
N ALA A 333 38.07 -8.75 -9.61
CA ALA A 333 37.88 -9.86 -8.69
C ALA A 333 37.98 -11.22 -9.39
N LEU A 334 37.40 -11.34 -10.59
CA LEU A 334 37.48 -12.56 -11.39
C LEU A 334 38.91 -12.80 -11.92
N ALA A 335 39.62 -11.75 -12.31
CA ALA A 335 41.04 -11.85 -12.68
C ALA A 335 41.92 -12.29 -11.51
N ALA A 336 41.71 -11.72 -10.30
CA ALA A 336 42.42 -12.13 -9.10
C ALA A 336 42.15 -13.59 -8.73
N LEU A 337 40.91 -14.06 -8.92
CA LEU A 337 40.55 -15.46 -8.74
C LEU A 337 41.27 -16.38 -9.74
N SER A 338 41.41 -15.95 -11.00
CA SER A 338 42.20 -16.65 -12.04
C SER A 338 43.64 -16.88 -11.60
N VAL A 339 44.29 -15.82 -11.10
CA VAL A 339 45.67 -15.88 -10.61
C VAL A 339 45.78 -16.81 -9.39
N ALA A 340 44.83 -16.72 -8.45
CA ALA A 340 44.81 -17.57 -7.27
C ALA A 340 44.67 -19.06 -7.66
N ILE A 341 43.74 -19.41 -8.55
CA ILE A 341 43.56 -20.79 -9.02
C ILE A 341 44.82 -21.31 -9.70
N SER A 342 45.47 -20.49 -10.53
CA SER A 342 46.72 -20.85 -11.20
C SER A 342 47.88 -21.07 -10.22
N SER A 343 47.91 -20.33 -9.11
CA SER A 343 48.94 -20.48 -8.06
C SER A 343 48.79 -21.73 -7.19
N PHE A 344 47.58 -22.28 -7.07
CA PHE A 344 47.31 -23.52 -6.33
C PHE A 344 47.45 -24.79 -7.18
N GLY A 345 47.53 -24.67 -8.50
CA GLY A 345 47.66 -25.79 -9.44
C GLY A 345 49.11 -26.20 -9.75
N HIS A 346 50.11 -25.58 -9.12
CA HIS A 346 51.54 -25.86 -9.30
C HIS A 346 52.17 -26.55 -8.09
#